data_AF-A0A5C4JT46-F1
#
_entry.id   AF-A0A5C4JT46-F1
#
_cell.length_a   1.000
_cell.length_b   1.000
_cell.length_c   1.000
_cell.angle_alpha   90.00
_cell.angle_beta   90.00
_cell.angle_gamma   90.00
#
_symmetry.space_group_name_H-M   'P 1'
#
loop_
_entity.id
_entity.type
_entity.pdbx_description
1 polymer ?
#
loop_
_entity_poly.entity_id
_entity_poly.type
_entity_poly.pdbx_seq_one_letter_code
_entity_poly.pdbx_strand_id
1 'polypeptide(L)'
;MKSGVKRICTLAILTFGLITSRAYAADPDIWFQRHPQPPVWDLTPEEFEFLNPPGSHLDYTTPGCGDYLEKAFSVYLNRYPAYAGGNSDRDALFQRWKNYAEISEVSRLPFCLTAPYAYRLKKLAEAPESAITISYCGRYSGKDSTVDDSRALALIDEVERIARRGSVSAFSSFLQLDGNTKVVRLNPDVLYFLKQSLMNASPILRPDYLFDGAGNWANDAWNRPDLEQQLSPERRAFVDGAVLRNDLAAVLETTEPCGDTAWREAD
;
A
#
# COMPACT_ATOMS: atom_id res chain seq x y z
N MET A 1 -20.63 7.47 -81.03
CA MET A 1 -21.12 8.20 -79.84
C MET A 1 -21.51 7.20 -78.77
N LYS A 2 -20.95 7.36 -77.55
CA LYS A 2 -21.46 6.91 -76.23
C LYS A 2 -21.63 5.39 -76.02
N SER A 3 -20.76 4.78 -75.21
CA SER A 3 -20.94 4.57 -73.76
C SER A 3 -21.55 3.17 -73.49
N GLY A 4 -21.12 2.35 -72.55
CA GLY A 4 -20.15 2.54 -71.49
C GLY A 4 -20.02 1.27 -70.66
N VAL A 5 -18.80 1.07 -70.18
CA VAL A 5 -18.34 0.33 -69.00
C VAL A 5 -19.44 -0.03 -68.00
N LYS A 6 -19.54 -1.31 -67.61
CA LYS A 6 -20.06 -1.70 -66.29
C LYS A 6 -19.64 -3.13 -65.90
N ARG A 7 -19.08 -3.23 -64.69
CA ARG A 7 -18.93 -4.39 -63.79
C ARG A 7 -17.50 -4.87 -63.53
N ILE A 8 -16.74 -4.03 -62.81
CA ILE A 8 -15.80 -4.49 -61.78
C ILE A 8 -16.27 -3.81 -60.49
N CYS A 9 -16.97 -4.53 -59.61
CA CYS A 9 -17.25 -4.12 -58.23
C CYS A 9 -17.88 -5.30 -57.48
N THR A 10 -17.07 -6.34 -57.21
CA THR A 10 -17.45 -7.37 -56.23
C THR A 10 -16.20 -7.96 -55.60
N LEU A 11 -15.37 -7.12 -54.98
CA LEU A 11 -14.32 -7.59 -54.08
C LEU A 11 -13.80 -6.46 -53.16
N ALA A 12 -14.70 -5.87 -52.35
CA ALA A 12 -14.29 -4.88 -51.35
C ALA A 12 -15.22 -4.85 -50.12
N ILE A 13 -15.79 -6.01 -49.74
CA ILE A 13 -16.60 -6.14 -48.52
C ILE A 13 -16.21 -7.46 -47.84
N LEU A 14 -14.94 -7.62 -47.47
CA LEU A 14 -14.49 -8.69 -46.56
C LEU A 14 -13.13 -8.38 -45.90
N THR A 15 -12.70 -7.11 -45.92
CA THR A 15 -11.48 -6.63 -45.25
C THR A 15 -11.76 -5.45 -44.31
N PHE A 16 -13.02 -5.25 -43.93
CA PHE A 16 -13.42 -4.28 -42.89
C PHE A 16 -13.91 -4.94 -41.59
N GLY A 17 -13.72 -6.26 -41.45
CA GLY A 17 -14.15 -7.05 -40.28
C GLY A 17 -13.01 -7.54 -39.38
N LEU A 18 -11.79 -7.01 -39.51
CA LEU A 18 -10.62 -7.46 -38.74
C LEU A 18 -9.82 -6.30 -38.10
N ILE A 19 -10.43 -5.12 -37.99
CA ILE A 19 -9.81 -3.94 -37.36
C ILE A 19 -10.73 -3.40 -36.26
N THR A 20 -10.94 -4.15 -35.17
CA THR A 20 -11.40 -3.54 -33.89
C THR A 20 -10.96 -4.29 -32.62
N SER A 21 -10.41 -5.50 -32.67
CA SER A 21 -10.01 -6.20 -31.44
C SER A 21 -8.62 -5.85 -30.89
N ARG A 22 -7.88 -4.92 -31.54
CA ARG A 22 -6.61 -4.39 -31.00
C ARG A 22 -6.76 -3.10 -30.17
N ALA A 23 -7.96 -2.54 -30.10
CA ALA A 23 -8.21 -1.31 -29.35
C ALA A 23 -8.77 -1.67 -27.98
N TYR A 24 -7.88 -1.64 -26.99
CA TYR A 24 -8.06 -1.37 -25.56
C TYR A 24 -7.04 -2.23 -24.80
N ALA A 25 -5.75 -1.92 -24.99
CA ALA A 25 -4.92 -1.83 -23.79
C ALA A 25 -5.51 -0.64 -23.02
N ALA A 26 -6.63 -0.87 -22.33
CA ALA A 26 -7.20 0.11 -21.44
C ALA A 26 -6.07 0.49 -20.49
N ASP A 27 -5.92 1.79 -20.25
CA ASP A 27 -5.12 2.28 -19.13
C ASP A 27 -5.38 1.35 -17.93
N PRO A 28 -4.35 0.71 -17.34
CA PRO A 28 -4.52 -0.20 -16.21
C PRO A 28 -5.43 0.40 -15.14
N ASP A 29 -5.37 1.71 -14.92
CA ASP A 29 -6.20 2.40 -13.95
C ASP A 29 -7.68 2.37 -14.34
N ILE A 30 -8.02 2.56 -15.62
CA ILE A 30 -9.39 2.43 -16.13
C ILE A 30 -9.88 0.98 -16.02
N TRP A 31 -8.99 0.00 -16.24
CA TRP A 31 -9.35 -1.41 -16.11
C TRP A 31 -9.82 -1.73 -14.69
N PHE A 32 -9.02 -1.35 -13.68
CA PHE A 32 -9.32 -1.66 -12.28
C PHE A 32 -10.48 -0.83 -11.71
N GLN A 33 -10.75 0.35 -12.25
CA GLN A 33 -11.98 1.09 -11.92
C GLN A 33 -13.25 0.36 -12.37
N ARG A 34 -13.21 -0.31 -13.53
CA ARG A 34 -14.35 -1.05 -14.08
C ARG A 34 -14.45 -2.48 -13.55
N HIS A 35 -13.32 -3.05 -13.16
CA HIS A 35 -13.18 -4.42 -12.67
C HIS A 35 -12.36 -4.40 -11.37
N PRO A 36 -12.89 -3.82 -10.29
CA PRO A 36 -12.18 -3.77 -9.02
C PRO A 36 -12.01 -5.18 -8.44
N GLN A 37 -11.10 -5.34 -7.49
CA GLN A 37 -11.10 -6.55 -6.67
C GLN A 37 -12.49 -6.69 -6.01
N PRO A 38 -13.13 -7.87 -6.09
CA PRO A 38 -14.38 -8.08 -5.36
C PRO A 38 -14.16 -7.89 -3.85
N PRO A 39 -14.91 -6.98 -3.20
CA PRO A 39 -14.89 -6.86 -1.75
C PRO A 39 -15.49 -8.10 -1.09
N VAL A 40 -15.22 -8.27 0.21
CA VAL A 40 -15.63 -9.46 0.98
C VAL A 40 -17.12 -9.77 0.86
N TRP A 41 -17.98 -8.74 0.82
CA TRP A 41 -19.44 -8.90 0.70
C TRP A 41 -19.91 -9.25 -0.72
N ASP A 42 -19.05 -9.14 -1.73
CA ASP A 42 -19.35 -9.51 -3.12
C ASP A 42 -18.76 -10.87 -3.52
N LEU A 43 -18.06 -11.57 -2.61
CA LEU A 43 -17.53 -12.92 -2.83
C LEU A 43 -18.64 -13.97 -2.81
N THR A 44 -18.52 -15.01 -3.63
CA THR A 44 -19.35 -16.21 -3.44
C THR A 44 -18.91 -16.95 -2.16
N PRO A 45 -19.75 -17.83 -1.58
CA PRO A 45 -19.35 -18.65 -0.45
C PRO A 45 -18.07 -19.45 -0.71
N GLU A 46 -17.91 -20.00 -1.90
CA GLU A 46 -16.73 -20.80 -2.29
C GLU A 46 -15.47 -19.92 -2.39
N GLU A 47 -15.58 -18.71 -2.96
CA GLU A 47 -14.45 -17.78 -3.00
C GLU A 47 -14.08 -17.27 -1.61
N PHE A 48 -15.08 -17.02 -0.76
CA PHE A 48 -14.86 -16.62 0.63
C PHE A 48 -14.12 -17.71 1.41
N GLU A 49 -14.57 -18.96 1.30
CA GLU A 49 -13.93 -20.12 1.92
C GLU A 49 -12.52 -20.37 1.34
N PHE A 50 -12.34 -20.21 0.02
CA PHE A 50 -11.03 -20.33 -0.62
C PHE A 50 -10.03 -19.29 -0.10
N LEU A 51 -10.47 -18.05 0.13
CA LEU A 51 -9.66 -16.97 0.70
C LEU A 51 -9.48 -17.10 2.22
N ASN A 52 -10.39 -17.77 2.92
CA ASN A 52 -10.42 -17.90 4.38
C ASN A 52 -10.65 -19.36 4.80
N PRO A 53 -9.77 -20.30 4.45
CA PRO A 53 -10.02 -21.72 4.73
C PRO A 53 -10.09 -21.96 6.25
N PRO A 54 -10.94 -22.89 6.72
CA PRO A 54 -11.02 -23.24 8.14
C PRO A 54 -9.65 -23.60 8.71
N GLY A 55 -9.27 -23.01 9.85
CA GLY A 55 -7.93 -23.22 10.44
C GLY A 55 -6.82 -22.36 9.83
N SER A 56 -7.10 -21.55 8.81
CA SER A 56 -6.33 -20.32 8.57
C SER A 56 -6.66 -19.33 9.70
N HIS A 57 -6.16 -19.63 10.88
CA HIS A 57 -5.91 -18.56 11.81
C HIS A 57 -4.99 -17.61 11.06
N LEU A 58 -5.44 -16.37 10.88
CA LEU A 58 -4.56 -15.25 10.68
C LEU A 58 -3.64 -15.28 11.90
N ASP A 59 -2.60 -16.08 11.82
CA ASP A 59 -1.57 -16.09 12.81
C ASP A 59 -0.84 -14.78 12.59
N TYR A 60 -1.26 -13.78 13.37
CA TYR A 60 -0.68 -12.45 13.42
C TYR A 60 0.83 -12.49 13.75
N THR A 61 1.40 -13.68 14.01
CA THR A 61 2.83 -13.94 14.28
C THR A 61 3.59 -14.67 13.15
N THR A 62 2.92 -15.11 12.08
CA THR A 62 3.58 -15.50 10.81
C THR A 62 3.51 -14.32 9.82
N PRO A 63 4.33 -14.24 8.75
CA PRO A 63 4.25 -13.17 7.75
C PRO A 63 2.87 -13.19 7.08
N GLY A 64 1.95 -12.41 7.64
CA GLY A 64 0.57 -12.84 7.94
C GLY A 64 -0.42 -12.80 6.79
N CYS A 65 0.05 -12.99 5.56
CA CYS A 65 -0.81 -13.15 4.40
C CYS A 65 -0.49 -14.37 3.55
N GLY A 66 0.42 -15.25 3.98
CA GLY A 66 0.62 -16.59 3.40
C GLY A 66 0.50 -16.63 1.87
N ASP A 67 -0.48 -17.40 1.39
CA ASP A 67 -0.87 -17.48 -0.02
C ASP A 67 -2.10 -16.62 -0.38
N TYR A 68 -2.57 -15.75 0.53
CA TYR A 68 -3.76 -14.91 0.36
C TYR A 68 -3.68 -14.04 -0.90
N LEU A 69 -2.52 -13.41 -1.17
CA LEU A 69 -2.36 -12.56 -2.35
C LEU A 69 -2.51 -13.38 -3.65
N GLU A 70 -1.91 -14.56 -3.72
CA GLU A 70 -2.03 -15.46 -4.87
C GLU A 70 -3.46 -16.00 -5.03
N LYS A 71 -4.13 -16.32 -3.92
CA LYS A 71 -5.53 -16.74 -3.93
C LYS A 71 -6.46 -15.61 -4.38
N ALA A 72 -6.27 -14.40 -3.86
CA ALA A 72 -7.05 -13.23 -4.24
C ALA A 72 -6.85 -12.86 -5.71
N PHE A 73 -5.61 -12.98 -6.21
CA PHE A 73 -5.31 -12.85 -7.63
C PHE A 73 -5.98 -13.94 -8.47
N SER A 74 -6.02 -15.17 -7.98
CA SER A 74 -6.70 -16.28 -8.67
C SER A 74 -8.22 -16.05 -8.74
N VAL A 75 -8.84 -15.57 -7.67
CA VAL A 75 -10.24 -15.12 -7.67
C VAL A 75 -10.45 -14.00 -8.69
N TYR A 76 -9.54 -13.02 -8.73
CA TYR A 76 -9.59 -11.92 -9.69
C TYR A 76 -9.56 -12.41 -11.15
N LEU A 77 -8.63 -13.33 -11.48
CA LEU A 77 -8.52 -13.91 -12.81
C LEU A 77 -9.77 -14.72 -13.20
N ASN A 78 -10.36 -15.45 -12.25
CA ASN A 78 -11.57 -16.23 -12.49
C ASN A 78 -12.78 -15.33 -12.80
N ARG A 79 -12.93 -14.22 -12.07
CA ARG A 79 -14.00 -13.25 -12.31
C ARG A 79 -13.79 -12.43 -13.58
N TYR A 80 -12.54 -12.13 -13.92
CA TYR A 80 -12.18 -11.28 -15.04
C TYR A 80 -11.23 -11.99 -16.01
N PRO A 81 -11.68 -13.03 -16.74
CA PRO A 81 -10.82 -13.81 -17.63
C PRO A 81 -10.23 -12.98 -18.77
N ALA A 82 -10.88 -11.87 -19.14
CA ALA A 82 -10.36 -10.92 -20.12
C ALA A 82 -9.09 -10.18 -19.63
N TYR A 83 -8.87 -10.05 -18.31
CA TYR A 83 -7.62 -9.51 -17.76
C TYR A 83 -6.42 -10.39 -18.13
N ALA A 84 -6.61 -11.72 -18.17
CA ALA A 84 -5.59 -12.68 -18.56
C ALA A 84 -5.37 -12.76 -20.08
N GLY A 85 -6.22 -12.10 -20.89
CA GLY A 85 -6.23 -12.24 -22.34
C GLY A 85 -4.93 -11.79 -23.01
N GLY A 86 -4.50 -12.54 -24.03
CA GLY A 86 -3.51 -12.05 -25.01
C GLY A 86 -2.04 -12.46 -24.81
N ASN A 87 -1.75 -13.63 -24.21
CA ASN A 87 -0.38 -14.13 -23.98
C ASN A 87 0.48 -13.25 -23.06
N SER A 88 -0.13 -12.59 -22.07
CA SER A 88 0.66 -11.92 -21.02
C SER A 88 1.28 -12.95 -20.08
N ASP A 89 2.55 -12.77 -19.77
CA ASP A 89 3.24 -13.47 -18.69
C ASP A 89 2.47 -13.31 -17.36
N ARG A 90 2.32 -14.41 -16.60
CA ARG A 90 1.55 -14.44 -15.35
C ARG A 90 2.17 -13.49 -14.34
N ASP A 91 3.49 -13.43 -14.25
CA ASP A 91 4.18 -12.58 -13.29
C ASP A 91 3.92 -11.10 -13.61
N ALA A 92 3.96 -10.72 -14.89
CA ALA A 92 3.58 -9.37 -15.31
C ALA A 92 2.11 -9.03 -14.97
N LEU A 93 1.18 -9.97 -15.13
CA LEU A 93 -0.23 -9.79 -14.74
C LEU A 93 -0.39 -9.64 -13.22
N PHE A 94 0.32 -10.45 -12.46
CA PHE A 94 0.32 -10.41 -11.00
C PHE A 94 0.89 -9.08 -10.51
N GLN A 95 2.03 -8.62 -11.04
CA GLN A 95 2.62 -7.34 -10.63
C GLN A 95 1.70 -6.14 -10.94
N ARG A 96 1.05 -6.14 -12.10
CA ARG A 96 0.06 -5.08 -12.42
C ARG A 96 -1.13 -5.09 -11.45
N TRP A 97 -1.67 -6.26 -11.14
CA TRP A 97 -2.76 -6.40 -10.18
C TRP A 97 -2.31 -6.03 -8.76
N LYS A 98 -1.12 -6.45 -8.35
CA LYS A 98 -0.50 -6.13 -7.06
C LYS A 98 -0.37 -4.61 -6.91
N ASN A 99 0.14 -3.92 -7.94
CA ASN A 99 0.27 -2.47 -7.94
C ASN A 99 -1.08 -1.76 -7.75
N TYR A 100 -2.16 -2.30 -8.32
CA TYR A 100 -3.52 -1.82 -8.05
C TYR A 100 -3.95 -2.14 -6.61
N ALA A 101 -3.78 -3.39 -6.18
CA ALA A 101 -4.20 -3.88 -4.87
C ALA A 101 -3.57 -3.08 -3.72
N GLU A 102 -2.33 -2.61 -3.89
CA GLU A 102 -1.60 -1.76 -2.94
C GLU A 102 -2.36 -0.50 -2.52
N ILE A 103 -3.12 0.10 -3.42
CA ILE A 103 -3.89 1.35 -3.16
C ILE A 103 -5.40 1.12 -3.14
N SER A 104 -5.85 -0.12 -3.31
CA SER A 104 -7.28 -0.44 -3.30
C SER A 104 -7.85 -0.31 -1.88
N GLU A 105 -9.02 0.27 -1.72
CA GLU A 105 -9.70 0.30 -0.40
C GLU A 105 -10.39 -1.04 -0.06
N VAL A 106 -10.15 -2.07 -0.88
CA VAL A 106 -10.81 -3.37 -0.75
C VAL A 106 -10.16 -4.18 0.38
N SER A 107 -10.99 -4.47 1.38
CA SER A 107 -10.62 -5.00 2.69
C SER A 107 -9.65 -6.20 2.62
N ARG A 108 -8.54 -6.06 3.35
CA ARG A 108 -7.38 -6.96 3.57
C ARG A 108 -6.22 -6.94 2.57
N LEU A 109 -6.43 -6.63 1.30
CA LEU A 109 -5.34 -6.70 0.32
C LEU A 109 -4.16 -5.75 0.60
N PRO A 110 -4.38 -4.43 0.78
CA PRO A 110 -3.29 -3.52 1.11
C PRO A 110 -2.59 -3.88 2.42
N PHE A 111 -3.36 -4.26 3.45
CA PHE A 111 -2.80 -4.73 4.72
C PHE A 111 -1.86 -5.93 4.49
N CYS A 112 -2.25 -6.87 3.64
CA CYS A 112 -1.43 -8.01 3.26
C CYS A 112 -0.16 -7.68 2.47
N LEU A 113 -0.15 -6.52 1.85
CA LEU A 113 0.98 -6.00 1.10
C LEU A 113 1.92 -5.16 1.97
N THR A 114 1.53 -4.77 3.19
CA THR A 114 2.33 -3.86 4.02
C THR A 114 2.71 -4.44 5.38
N ALA A 115 1.77 -5.11 6.06
CA ALA A 115 1.98 -5.65 7.41
C ALA A 115 3.14 -6.68 7.50
N PRO A 116 3.35 -7.58 6.51
CA PRO A 116 4.49 -8.51 6.57
C PRO A 116 5.84 -7.82 6.60
N TYR A 117 5.99 -6.66 5.95
CA TYR A 117 7.25 -5.90 5.96
C TYR A 117 7.50 -5.29 7.33
N ALA A 118 6.46 -4.68 7.93
CA ALA A 118 6.53 -4.15 9.28
C ALA A 118 6.88 -5.23 10.32
N TYR A 119 6.23 -6.38 10.23
CA TYR A 119 6.48 -7.51 11.11
C TYR A 119 7.89 -8.09 10.97
N ARG A 120 8.38 -8.25 9.73
CA ARG A 120 9.75 -8.72 9.47
C ARG A 120 10.79 -7.74 10.02
N LEU A 121 10.54 -6.43 9.92
CA LEU A 121 11.44 -5.43 10.47
C LEU A 121 11.49 -5.55 11.99
N LYS A 122 10.34 -5.71 12.65
CA LYS A 122 10.27 -5.94 14.09
C LYS A 122 11.07 -7.17 14.52
N LYS A 123 10.84 -8.31 13.87
CA LYS A 123 11.60 -9.55 14.14
C LYS A 123 13.10 -9.37 13.93
N LEU A 124 13.50 -8.66 12.87
CA LEU A 124 14.91 -8.39 12.58
C LEU A 124 15.54 -7.49 13.64
N ALA A 125 14.82 -6.48 14.12
CA ALA A 125 15.29 -5.52 15.13
C ALA A 125 15.34 -6.10 16.55
N GLU A 126 14.46 -7.05 16.87
CA GLU A 126 14.38 -7.71 18.18
C GLU A 126 15.30 -8.94 18.30
N ALA A 127 15.89 -9.41 17.20
CA ALA A 127 16.82 -10.54 17.23
C ALA A 127 18.03 -10.22 18.12
N PRO A 128 18.43 -11.11 19.06
CA PRO A 128 19.58 -10.86 19.95
C PRO A 128 20.89 -10.55 19.23
N GLU A 129 21.07 -11.13 18.03
CA GLU A 129 22.22 -10.97 17.16
C GLU A 129 22.08 -9.84 16.13
N SER A 130 20.98 -9.07 16.18
CA SER A 130 20.70 -7.98 15.25
C SER A 130 21.84 -6.97 15.22
N ALA A 131 22.41 -6.75 14.04
CA ALA A 131 23.50 -5.80 13.82
C ALA A 131 23.01 -4.53 13.11
N ILE A 132 21.74 -4.14 13.29
CA ILE A 132 21.20 -2.91 12.71
C ILE A 132 21.82 -1.70 13.42
N THR A 133 22.39 -0.80 12.63
CA THR A 133 23.02 0.44 13.07
C THR A 133 22.34 1.68 12.49
N ILE A 134 21.55 1.51 11.43
CA ILE A 134 20.75 2.60 10.86
C ILE A 134 19.57 2.96 11.76
N SER A 135 19.08 4.19 11.61
CA SER A 135 17.79 4.61 12.14
C SER A 135 16.96 5.32 11.07
N TYR A 136 15.64 5.29 11.24
CA TYR A 136 14.70 5.90 10.32
C TYR A 136 13.65 6.72 11.05
N CYS A 137 13.46 7.96 10.60
CA CYS A 137 12.48 8.89 11.17
C CYS A 137 11.58 9.56 10.11
N GLY A 138 11.49 9.00 8.91
CA GLY A 138 11.07 9.71 7.70
C GLY A 138 12.24 10.08 6.79
N ARG A 139 13.46 9.96 7.33
CA ARG A 139 14.73 9.97 6.62
C ARG A 139 15.64 8.91 7.24
N TYR A 140 16.61 8.42 6.47
CA TYR A 140 17.63 7.52 7.01
C TYR A 140 18.71 8.32 7.73
N SER A 141 19.19 7.77 8.85
CA SER A 141 20.40 8.18 9.54
C SER A 141 21.29 6.97 9.79
N GLY A 142 22.60 7.21 9.84
CA GLY A 142 23.62 6.15 9.84
C GLY A 142 24.02 5.73 8.43
N LYS A 143 24.87 4.71 8.34
CA LYS A 143 25.40 4.18 7.09
C LYS A 143 25.02 2.71 6.99
N ASP A 144 24.52 2.29 5.83
CA ASP A 144 24.29 0.88 5.51
C ASP A 144 25.62 0.13 5.55
N SER A 145 25.86 -0.58 6.66
CA SER A 145 27.17 -1.17 6.97
C SER A 145 27.10 -2.66 7.26
N THR A 146 25.90 -3.19 7.51
CA THR A 146 25.65 -4.60 7.80
C THR A 146 24.59 -5.18 6.86
N VAL A 147 24.54 -6.51 6.75
CA VAL A 147 23.48 -7.18 5.99
C VAL A 147 22.09 -6.89 6.60
N ASP A 148 22.02 -6.69 7.92
CA ASP A 148 20.78 -6.36 8.60
C ASP A 148 20.34 -4.91 8.34
N ASP A 149 21.29 -3.97 8.19
CA ASP A 149 20.98 -2.61 7.72
C ASP A 149 20.31 -2.66 6.35
N SER A 150 20.93 -3.33 5.36
CA SER A 150 20.37 -3.41 4.01
C SER A 150 18.99 -4.08 3.99
N ARG A 151 18.77 -5.09 4.84
CA ARG A 151 17.45 -5.73 5.01
C ARG A 151 16.44 -4.78 5.63
N ALA A 152 16.83 -4.05 6.67
CA ALA A 152 15.96 -3.07 7.32
C ALA A 152 15.56 -1.95 6.35
N LEU A 153 16.50 -1.40 5.58
CA LEU A 153 16.24 -0.42 4.52
C LEU A 153 15.18 -0.95 3.54
N ALA A 154 15.39 -2.15 2.99
CA ALA A 154 14.47 -2.71 2.01
C ALA A 154 13.04 -2.92 2.56
N LEU A 155 12.91 -3.26 3.84
CA LEU A 155 11.61 -3.42 4.50
C LEU A 155 10.93 -2.07 4.73
N ILE A 156 11.68 -1.05 5.15
CA ILE A 156 11.18 0.32 5.37
C ILE A 156 10.79 0.96 4.03
N ASP A 157 11.66 0.90 3.02
CA ASP A 157 11.44 1.44 1.68
C ASP A 157 10.18 0.89 1.04
N GLU A 158 9.87 -0.40 1.23
CA GLU A 158 8.68 -1.01 0.64
C GLU A 158 7.40 -0.52 1.31
N VAL A 159 7.38 -0.36 2.64
CA VAL A 159 6.24 0.24 3.36
C VAL A 159 6.07 1.71 2.97
N GLU A 160 7.16 2.48 2.94
CA GLU A 160 7.17 3.88 2.54
C GLU A 160 6.69 4.06 1.10
N ARG A 161 7.18 3.24 0.16
CA ARG A 161 6.79 3.28 -1.25
C ARG A 161 5.28 3.11 -1.41
N ILE A 162 4.68 2.15 -0.71
CA ILE A 162 3.24 1.89 -0.79
C ILE A 162 2.46 3.04 -0.11
N ALA A 163 2.96 3.55 1.02
CA ALA A 163 2.36 4.69 1.72
C ALA A 163 2.38 5.97 0.85
N ARG A 164 3.47 6.26 0.14
CA ARG A 164 3.59 7.41 -0.77
C ARG A 164 2.60 7.37 -1.94
N ARG A 165 2.02 6.20 -2.24
CA ARG A 165 0.96 6.05 -3.23
C ARG A 165 -0.44 6.31 -2.66
N GLY A 166 -0.55 6.69 -1.39
CA GLY A 166 -1.81 7.02 -0.74
C GLY A 166 -2.54 5.84 -0.11
N SER A 167 -1.85 4.70 0.08
CA SER A 167 -2.47 3.51 0.66
C SER A 167 -2.73 3.68 2.16
N VAL A 168 -4.00 3.66 2.54
CA VAL A 168 -4.42 3.84 3.93
C VAL A 168 -3.91 2.72 4.85
N SER A 169 -3.92 1.47 4.39
CA SER A 169 -3.33 0.38 5.21
C SER A 169 -1.82 0.50 5.31
N ALA A 170 -1.14 1.02 4.28
CA ALA A 170 0.28 1.31 4.38
C ALA A 170 0.54 2.42 5.40
N PHE A 171 -0.31 3.46 5.49
CA PHE A 171 -0.20 4.44 6.58
C PHE A 171 -0.29 3.78 7.95
N SER A 172 -1.22 2.84 8.15
CA SER A 172 -1.34 2.11 9.41
C SER A 172 -0.11 1.23 9.68
N SER A 173 0.38 0.48 8.69
CA SER A 173 1.61 -0.33 8.85
C SER A 173 2.84 0.53 9.09
N PHE A 174 2.91 1.70 8.45
CA PHE A 174 4.00 2.63 8.60
C PHE A 174 3.99 3.27 9.98
N LEU A 175 2.82 3.64 10.48
CA LEU A 175 2.62 4.08 11.85
C LEU A 175 3.04 2.99 12.85
N GLN A 176 2.65 1.74 12.61
CA GLN A 176 3.02 0.60 13.46
C GLN A 176 4.53 0.29 13.45
N LEU A 177 5.31 0.76 12.47
CA LEU A 177 6.77 0.67 12.56
C LEU A 177 7.33 1.51 13.69
N ASP A 178 6.63 2.61 14.01
CA ASP A 178 7.04 3.56 15.01
C ASP A 178 6.94 2.98 16.43
N GLY A 179 8.00 3.12 17.22
CA GLY A 179 8.01 2.69 18.63
C GLY A 179 8.06 1.18 18.87
N ASN A 180 7.67 0.37 17.87
CA ASN A 180 7.77 -1.09 17.92
C ASN A 180 9.20 -1.61 17.69
N THR A 181 10.13 -0.75 17.26
CA THR A 181 11.55 -1.10 17.05
C THR A 181 12.46 0.04 17.50
N LYS A 182 13.72 -0.26 17.85
CA LYS A 182 14.76 0.77 18.04
C LYS A 182 15.20 1.42 16.71
N VAL A 183 14.79 0.86 15.58
CA VAL A 183 15.20 1.25 14.23
C VAL A 183 14.35 2.41 13.71
N VAL A 184 13.03 2.35 13.93
CA VAL A 184 12.08 3.32 13.40
C VAL A 184 11.51 4.20 14.52
N ARG A 185 11.82 5.50 14.42
CA ARG A 185 11.33 6.58 15.27
C ARG A 185 10.96 7.78 14.40
N LEU A 186 9.78 7.73 13.78
CA LEU A 186 9.19 8.73 12.90
C LEU A 186 9.20 10.15 13.49
N ASN A 187 9.54 11.16 12.70
CA ASN A 187 9.49 12.55 13.10
C ASN A 187 8.03 13.01 13.39
N PRO A 188 7.79 14.02 14.26
CA PRO A 188 6.45 14.54 14.54
C PRO A 188 5.67 14.95 13.29
N ASP A 189 6.34 15.46 12.25
CA ASP A 189 5.72 15.77 10.95
C ASP A 189 5.05 14.54 10.33
N VAL A 190 5.79 13.43 10.30
CA VAL A 190 5.36 12.17 9.69
C VAL A 190 4.27 11.53 10.53
N LEU A 191 4.45 11.49 11.85
CA LEU A 191 3.43 11.00 12.78
C LEU A 191 2.12 11.79 12.65
N TYR A 192 2.21 13.12 12.61
CA TYR A 192 1.05 13.98 12.46
C TYR A 192 0.36 13.74 11.12
N PHE A 193 1.11 13.68 10.02
CA PHE A 193 0.56 13.35 8.69
C PHE A 193 -0.17 12.00 8.70
N LEU A 194 0.47 10.93 9.20
CA LEU A 194 -0.09 9.58 9.19
C LEU A 194 -1.36 9.51 10.06
N LYS A 195 -1.33 10.12 11.25
CA LYS A 195 -2.47 10.21 12.16
C LYS A 195 -3.66 10.90 11.48
N GLN A 196 -3.45 12.12 10.97
CA GLN A 196 -4.53 12.89 10.34
C GLN A 196 -5.06 12.19 9.08
N SER A 197 -4.17 11.61 8.27
CA SER A 197 -4.57 10.85 7.08
C SER A 197 -5.44 9.65 7.45
N LEU A 198 -5.07 8.88 8.48
CA LEU A 198 -5.85 7.75 8.97
C LEU A 198 -7.20 8.17 9.58
N MET A 199 -7.23 9.28 10.34
CA MET A 199 -8.47 9.84 10.88
C MET A 199 -9.44 10.28 9.76
N ASN A 200 -8.91 10.74 8.62
CA ASN A 200 -9.71 11.15 7.46
C ASN A 200 -10.13 9.99 6.55
N ALA A 201 -9.39 8.87 6.55
CA ALA A 201 -9.40 7.91 5.45
C ALA A 201 -10.50 6.84 5.46
N SER A 202 -11.34 6.71 6.49
CA SER A 202 -12.66 6.01 6.47
C SER A 202 -13.06 5.57 7.89
N PRO A 203 -14.36 5.60 8.24
CA PRO A 203 -14.87 5.04 9.50
C PRO A 203 -14.66 3.51 9.66
N ILE A 204 -14.23 2.79 8.61
CA ILE A 204 -13.97 1.35 8.67
C ILE A 204 -12.70 1.03 9.46
N LEU A 205 -11.64 1.82 9.26
CA LEU A 205 -10.50 1.79 10.16
C LEU A 205 -10.90 2.59 11.37
N ARG A 206 -11.59 1.95 12.32
CA ARG A 206 -12.00 2.52 13.61
C ARG A 206 -10.89 3.40 14.17
N PRO A 207 -10.90 4.72 13.93
CA PRO A 207 -9.82 5.60 14.38
C PRO A 207 -9.85 5.65 15.90
N ASP A 208 -11.03 5.42 16.50
CA ASP A 208 -11.23 5.11 17.91
C ASP A 208 -10.39 3.90 18.37
N TYR A 209 -10.17 2.86 17.58
CA TYR A 209 -9.33 1.74 18.04
C TYR A 209 -7.83 2.08 18.10
N LEU A 210 -7.32 2.81 17.11
CA LEU A 210 -5.88 3.15 17.03
C LEU A 210 -5.53 4.42 17.81
N PHE A 211 -6.49 5.35 17.96
CA PHE A 211 -6.29 6.66 18.56
C PHE A 211 -7.09 6.89 19.86
N ASP A 212 -7.59 5.81 20.48
CA ASP A 212 -8.11 5.88 21.84
C ASP A 212 -6.96 6.09 22.83
N GLY A 213 -6.91 7.30 23.40
CA GLY A 213 -5.97 7.69 24.44
C GLY A 213 -6.15 6.96 25.78
N ALA A 214 -7.11 6.03 25.89
CA ALA A 214 -7.30 5.15 27.04
C ALA A 214 -7.09 3.65 26.70
N GLY A 215 -6.74 3.31 25.44
CA GLY A 215 -6.59 1.95 24.96
C GLY A 215 -5.16 1.38 24.99
N ASN A 216 -4.95 0.24 24.33
CA ASN A 216 -3.65 -0.45 24.26
C ASN A 216 -2.52 0.38 23.63
N TRP A 217 -2.87 1.45 22.90
CA TRP A 217 -1.98 2.31 22.14
C TRP A 217 -1.83 3.71 22.77
N ALA A 218 -2.36 3.91 23.99
CA ALA A 218 -2.41 5.24 24.63
C ALA A 218 -1.03 5.89 24.80
N ASN A 219 0.01 5.08 25.00
CA ASN A 219 1.38 5.55 25.22
C ASN A 219 2.19 5.73 23.93
N ASP A 220 1.63 5.38 22.77
CA ASP A 220 2.36 5.49 21.51
C ASP A 220 2.56 6.95 21.12
N ALA A 221 3.67 7.23 20.45
CA ALA A 221 4.08 8.59 20.08
C ALA A 221 3.00 9.34 19.27
N TRP A 222 2.22 8.63 18.44
CA TRP A 222 1.13 9.23 17.67
C TRP A 222 -0.12 9.56 18.51
N ASN A 223 -0.27 8.96 19.69
CA ASN A 223 -1.38 9.22 20.62
C ASN A 223 -1.04 10.21 21.73
N ARG A 224 0.23 10.65 21.80
CA ARG A 224 0.63 11.69 22.72
C ARG A 224 -0.21 12.96 22.53
N PRO A 225 -0.73 13.56 23.62
CA PRO A 225 -1.60 14.74 23.56
C PRO A 225 -0.84 15.98 23.06
N ASP A 226 0.48 16.00 23.18
CA ASP A 226 1.34 17.09 22.75
C ASP A 226 1.84 16.96 21.31
N LEU A 227 1.52 15.89 20.57
CA LEU A 227 2.01 15.70 19.19
C LEU A 227 1.77 16.92 18.30
N GLU A 228 0.58 17.52 18.35
CA GLU A 228 0.29 18.71 17.53
C GLU A 228 1.09 19.94 17.99
N GLN A 229 1.41 20.02 19.28
CA GLN A 229 2.15 21.12 19.90
C GLN A 229 3.66 21.03 19.60
N GLN A 230 4.14 19.87 19.14
CA GLN A 230 5.51 19.67 18.69
C GLN A 230 5.77 20.29 17.31
N LEU A 231 4.73 20.65 16.56
CA LEU A 231 4.85 21.35 15.27
C LEU A 231 4.65 22.85 15.47
N SER A 232 5.48 23.67 14.82
CA SER A 232 5.19 25.11 14.72
C SER A 232 3.88 25.33 13.96
N PRO A 233 3.18 26.47 14.17
CA PRO A 233 1.95 26.78 13.43
C PRO A 233 2.12 26.70 11.91
N GLU A 234 3.25 27.19 11.40
CA GLU A 234 3.58 27.16 9.96
C GLU A 234 3.80 25.72 9.48
N ARG A 235 4.51 24.91 10.26
CA ARG A 235 4.79 23.52 9.90
C ARG A 235 3.52 22.68 9.93
N ARG A 236 2.68 22.86 10.95
CA ARG A 236 1.36 22.22 11.03
C ARG A 236 0.50 22.55 9.82
N ALA A 237 0.38 23.83 9.46
CA ALA A 237 -0.39 24.25 8.29
C ALA A 237 0.12 23.64 6.98
N PHE A 238 1.45 23.49 6.83
CA PHE A 238 2.04 22.76 5.71
C PHE A 238 1.61 21.29 5.70
N VAL A 239 1.73 20.59 6.83
CA VAL A 239 1.38 19.16 6.92
C VAL A 239 -0.12 18.95 6.72
N ASP A 240 -0.98 19.80 7.28
CA ASP A 240 -2.43 19.79 7.03
C ASP A 240 -2.74 19.90 5.53
N GLY A 241 -2.05 20.80 4.83
CA GLY A 241 -2.16 20.93 3.38
C GLY A 241 -1.71 19.66 2.64
N ALA A 242 -0.67 18.97 3.11
CA ALA A 242 -0.22 17.71 2.55
C ALA A 242 -1.22 16.57 2.79
N VAL A 243 -1.84 16.50 3.97
CA VAL A 243 -2.90 15.54 4.30
C VAL A 243 -4.06 15.68 3.33
N LEU A 244 -4.51 16.92 3.05
CA LEU A 244 -5.60 17.17 2.10
C LEU A 244 -5.28 16.72 0.67
N ARG A 245 -4.01 16.71 0.29
CA ARG A 245 -3.54 16.24 -1.02
C ARG A 245 -3.12 14.76 -1.03
N ASN A 246 -3.17 14.09 0.12
CA ASN A 246 -2.63 12.74 0.32
C ASN A 246 -1.14 12.62 -0.09
N ASP A 247 -0.35 13.63 0.24
CA ASP A 247 1.00 13.85 -0.30
C ASP A 247 2.08 13.61 0.77
N LEU A 248 2.27 12.32 1.12
CA LEU A 248 3.31 11.91 2.06
C LEU A 248 4.72 12.24 1.54
N ALA A 249 4.92 12.23 0.22
CA ALA A 249 6.20 12.55 -0.42
C ALA A 249 6.68 13.96 -0.01
N ALA A 250 5.81 14.97 -0.14
CA ALA A 250 6.15 16.34 0.25
C ALA A 250 6.51 16.47 1.75
N VAL A 251 5.88 15.67 2.62
CA VAL A 251 6.23 15.64 4.05
C VAL A 251 7.63 15.08 4.23
N LEU A 252 7.92 13.87 3.73
CA LEU A 252 9.23 13.21 3.86
C LEU A 252 10.39 14.05 3.28
N GLU A 253 10.14 14.72 2.15
CA GLU A 253 11.13 15.59 1.50
C GLU A 253 11.46 16.84 2.32
N THR A 254 10.57 17.27 3.20
CA THR A 254 10.75 18.49 4.01
C THR A 254 10.96 18.21 5.49
N THR A 255 10.74 16.98 5.94
CA THR A 255 11.03 16.53 7.30
C THR A 255 12.52 16.74 7.61
N GLU A 256 12.80 17.24 8.81
CA GLU A 256 14.19 17.45 9.25
C GLU A 256 14.94 16.10 9.34
N PRO A 257 16.29 16.10 9.29
CA PRO A 257 17.07 14.89 9.56
C PRO A 257 16.65 14.24 10.88
N CYS A 258 17.00 12.96 11.07
CA CYS A 258 16.78 12.31 12.36
C CYS A 258 17.65 12.99 13.43
N GLY A 259 17.07 13.99 14.08
CA GLY A 259 17.67 14.78 15.13
C GLY A 259 17.46 14.12 16.49
N ASP A 260 17.60 14.94 17.54
CA ASP A 260 17.35 14.51 18.91
C ASP A 260 15.87 14.15 19.05
N THR A 261 15.57 12.87 19.29
CA THR A 261 14.22 12.40 19.57
C THR A 261 13.78 12.82 20.97
N ALA A 262 14.27 13.95 21.51
CA ALA A 262 13.96 14.47 22.84
C ALA A 262 12.46 14.73 23.06
N TRP A 263 11.69 14.85 21.97
CA TRP A 263 10.24 14.90 21.99
C TRP A 263 9.59 13.53 22.30
N ARG A 264 10.35 12.44 22.17
CA ARG A 264 10.03 11.13 22.75
C ARG A 264 10.74 11.08 24.10
N GLU A 265 9.96 11.04 25.19
CA GLU A 265 10.54 10.65 26.48
C GLU A 265 11.31 9.34 26.30
N ALA A 266 12.46 9.23 26.97
CA ALA A 266 13.31 8.04 26.87
C ALA A 266 12.51 6.81 27.32
N ASP A 267 12.37 5.84 26.41
CA ASP A 267 11.86 4.48 26.70
C ASP A 267 12.63 3.81 27.85
#